data_AF-A0A1L9RAH3-F1
#
_entry.id   AF-A0A1L9RAH3-F1
#
_cell.length_a   1.000
_cell.length_b   1.000
_cell.length_c   1.000
_cell.angle_alpha   90.00
_cell.angle_beta   90.00
_cell.angle_gamma   90.00
#
_symmetry.space_group_name_H-M   'P 1'
#
loop_
_entity.id
_entity.type
_entity.pdbx_description
1 polymer ?
#
loop_
_entity_poly.entity_id
_entity_poly.type
_entity_poly.pdbx_seq_one_letter_code
_entity_poly.pdbx_strand_id
1 'polypeptide(L)'
;MKLTISILAALASINSVLAQDATCQKDAALVKTFIGQPYSSEISTQFESEKVRVYHEGDPITKDFVQTRLNIVLEKDSQLIQDSGCY
;
A
#
# COMPACT_ATOMS: atom_id res chain seq x y z
N MET A 1 32.75 30.37 -16.29
CA MET A 1 31.35 30.36 -15.81
C MET A 1 30.82 28.93 -15.89
N LYS A 2 30.71 28.23 -14.77
CA LYS A 2 30.00 26.95 -14.65
C LYS A 2 29.43 26.96 -13.24
N LEU A 3 28.10 26.92 -13.09
CA LEU A 3 27.39 26.54 -11.86
C LEU A 3 25.89 26.85 -12.06
N THR A 4 25.16 25.98 -12.75
CA THR A 4 23.69 25.95 -12.72
C THR A 4 23.16 24.55 -13.09
N ILE A 5 23.51 23.51 -12.32
CA ILE A 5 22.86 22.20 -12.42
C ILE A 5 22.63 21.66 -11.00
N SER A 6 21.74 22.30 -10.23
CA SER A 6 21.38 21.77 -8.90
C SER A 6 19.90 21.88 -8.56
N ILE A 7 19.04 22.30 -9.49
CA ILE A 7 17.60 22.51 -9.20
C ILE A 7 16.71 21.37 -9.77
N LEU A 8 17.20 20.55 -10.71
CA LEU A 8 16.35 19.52 -11.35
C LEU A 8 16.12 18.25 -10.51
N ALA A 9 16.93 17.97 -9.49
CA ALA A 9 16.81 16.74 -8.71
C ALA A 9 15.70 16.77 -7.64
N ALA A 10 15.25 17.95 -7.22
CA ALA A 10 14.26 18.08 -6.15
C ALA A 10 12.80 17.84 -6.61
N LEU A 11 12.50 17.97 -7.92
CA LEU A 11 11.15 17.71 -8.45
C LEU A 11 10.87 16.22 -8.68
N ALA A 12 11.90 15.39 -8.90
CA ALA A 12 11.71 13.97 -9.18
C ALA A 12 11.24 13.19 -7.94
N SER A 13 11.72 13.56 -6.75
CA SER A 13 11.38 12.88 -5.49
C SER A 13 9.93 13.12 -5.05
N ILE A 14 9.38 14.30 -5.31
CA ILE A 14 7.98 14.62 -4.97
C ILE A 14 7.02 13.81 -5.85
N ASN A 15 7.32 13.69 -7.15
CA ASN A 15 6.51 12.90 -8.08
C ASN A 15 6.48 11.41 -7.71
N SER A 16 7.57 10.86 -7.18
CA SER A 16 7.64 9.45 -6.78
C SER A 16 6.71 9.12 -5.61
N VAL A 17 6.66 9.96 -4.58
CA VAL A 17 5.79 9.72 -3.41
C VAL A 17 4.31 9.85 -3.80
N LEU A 18 3.97 10.85 -4.62
CA LEU A 18 2.60 11.02 -5.12
C LEU A 18 2.15 9.86 -6.01
N ALA A 19 3.04 9.35 -6.86
CA ALA A 19 2.75 8.18 -7.68
C ALA A 19 2.51 6.93 -6.82
N GLN A 20 3.32 6.70 -5.78
CA GLN A 20 3.16 5.57 -4.87
C GLN A 20 1.87 5.66 -4.04
N ASP A 21 1.46 6.84 -3.59
CA ASP A 21 0.17 7.04 -2.92
C ASP A 21 -0.99 6.67 -3.86
N ALA A 22 -0.97 7.14 -5.11
CA ALA A 22 -1.97 6.78 -6.11
C ALA A 22 -2.02 5.26 -6.39
N THR A 23 -0.86 4.62 -6.49
CA THR A 23 -0.76 3.15 -6.62
C THR A 23 -1.36 2.44 -5.43
N CYS A 24 -1.05 2.87 -4.20
CA CYS A 24 -1.63 2.28 -3.00
C CYS A 24 -3.15 2.39 -3.00
N GLN A 25 -3.71 3.56 -3.31
CA GLN A 25 -5.16 3.75 -3.31
C GLN A 25 -5.86 2.86 -4.36
N LYS A 26 -5.24 2.73 -5.55
CA LYS A 26 -5.73 1.83 -6.61
C LYS A 26 -5.72 0.37 -6.13
N ASP A 27 -4.62 -0.09 -5.51
CA ASP A 27 -4.52 -1.45 -5.02
C ASP A 27 -5.48 -1.71 -3.85
N ALA A 28 -5.65 -0.75 -2.94
CA ALA A 28 -6.63 -0.86 -1.86
C ALA A 28 -8.05 -1.03 -2.44
N ALA A 29 -8.43 -0.24 -3.45
CA ALA A 29 -9.70 -0.42 -4.14
C ALA A 29 -9.84 -1.79 -4.82
N LEU A 30 -8.75 -2.31 -5.41
CA LEU A 30 -8.71 -3.66 -5.98
C LEU A 30 -8.89 -4.74 -4.91
N VAL A 31 -8.20 -4.64 -3.77
CA VAL A 31 -8.37 -5.56 -2.63
C VAL A 31 -9.83 -5.61 -2.17
N LYS A 32 -10.53 -4.48 -2.17
CA LYS A 32 -11.96 -4.43 -1.79
C LYS A 32 -12.87 -5.26 -2.70
N THR A 33 -12.44 -5.57 -3.92
CA THR A 33 -13.18 -6.49 -4.80
C THR A 33 -13.06 -7.96 -4.38
N PHE A 34 -12.09 -8.28 -3.52
CA PHE A 34 -11.83 -9.62 -2.99
C PHE A 34 -12.33 -9.82 -1.55
N ILE A 35 -13.11 -8.88 -0.99
CA ILE A 35 -13.70 -9.03 0.36
C ILE A 35 -14.50 -10.35 0.44
N GLY A 36 -14.29 -11.10 1.52
CA GLY A 36 -14.89 -12.42 1.74
C GLY A 36 -14.19 -13.56 1.00
N GLN A 37 -13.10 -13.31 0.26
CA GLN A 37 -12.25 -14.33 -0.33
C GLN A 37 -10.99 -14.57 0.52
N PRO A 38 -10.43 -15.79 0.53
CA PRO A 38 -9.19 -16.06 1.24
C PRO A 38 -8.02 -15.33 0.58
N TYR A 39 -7.24 -14.61 1.38
CA TYR A 39 -5.98 -14.03 0.93
C TYR A 39 -5.00 -15.13 0.53
N SER A 40 -4.40 -14.98 -0.64
CA SER A 40 -3.50 -15.99 -1.23
C SER A 40 -2.34 -15.35 -1.99
N SER A 41 -1.37 -16.18 -2.36
CA SER A 41 -0.25 -15.78 -3.23
C SER A 41 -0.75 -15.19 -4.56
N GLU A 42 -1.80 -15.75 -5.15
CA GLU A 42 -2.36 -15.30 -6.42
C GLU A 42 -3.05 -13.93 -6.31
N ILE A 43 -3.63 -13.62 -5.15
CA ILE A 43 -4.15 -12.28 -4.88
C ILE A 43 -2.99 -11.30 -4.68
N SER A 44 -1.95 -11.72 -3.94
CA SER A 44 -0.80 -10.85 -3.63
C SER A 44 -0.01 -10.35 -4.85
N THR A 45 0.00 -11.12 -5.95
CA THR A 45 0.72 -10.74 -7.19
C THR A 45 -0.02 -9.71 -8.04
N GLN A 46 -1.25 -9.37 -7.69
CA GLN A 46 -2.07 -8.40 -8.45
C GLN A 46 -1.85 -6.95 -7.99
N PHE A 47 -1.09 -6.72 -6.93
CA PHE A 47 -0.84 -5.40 -6.35
C PHE A 47 0.53 -4.86 -6.77
N GLU A 48 0.60 -3.56 -7.02
CA GLU A 48 1.82 -2.85 -7.44
C GLU A 48 2.46 -2.07 -6.28
N SER A 49 1.80 -2.02 -5.12
CA SER A 49 2.25 -1.33 -3.91
C SER A 49 3.56 -1.91 -3.40
N GLU A 50 4.59 -1.07 -3.28
CA GLU A 50 5.93 -1.48 -2.83
C GLU A 50 5.93 -2.03 -1.40
N LYS A 51 5.03 -1.51 -0.55
CA LYS A 51 4.88 -1.94 0.84
C LYS A 51 3.48 -2.49 1.04
N VAL A 52 3.39 -3.77 1.39
CA VAL A 52 2.14 -4.44 1.74
C VAL A 52 2.26 -4.99 3.16
N ARG A 53 1.24 -4.76 3.98
CA ARG A 53 1.09 -5.33 5.32
C ARG A 53 -0.24 -6.06 5.39
N VAL A 54 -0.18 -7.33 5.74
CA VAL A 54 -1.37 -8.18 5.95
C VAL A 54 -1.43 -8.56 7.41
N TYR A 55 -2.58 -8.40 8.03
CA TYR A 55 -2.79 -8.72 9.45
C TYR A 55 -4.24 -9.08 9.70
N HIS A 56 -4.50 -9.82 10.77
CA HIS A 56 -5.85 -10.16 11.20
C HIS A 56 -6.44 -9.05 12.07
N GLU A 57 -7.77 -8.93 12.04
CA GLU A 57 -8.50 -8.04 12.93
C GLU A 57 -8.16 -8.33 14.40
N GLY A 58 -7.66 -7.31 15.10
CA GLY A 58 -7.26 -7.41 16.50
C GLY A 58 -5.79 -7.74 16.74
N ASP A 59 -5.00 -8.01 15.68
CA ASP A 59 -3.56 -8.19 15.82
C ASP A 59 -2.91 -6.91 16.40
N PRO A 60 -1.99 -7.04 17.37
CA PRO A 60 -1.27 -5.90 17.90
C PRO A 60 -0.30 -5.35 16.84
N ILE A 61 -0.71 -4.29 16.15
CA ILE A 61 0.11 -3.60 15.16
C ILE A 61 0.66 -2.28 15.70
N THR A 62 1.90 -1.95 15.31
CA THR A 62 2.45 -0.61 15.54
C THR A 62 1.64 0.40 14.73
N LYS A 63 1.18 1.48 15.38
CA LYS A 63 0.47 2.60 14.73
C LYS A 63 1.45 3.59 14.09
N ASP A 64 2.19 3.13 13.10
CA ASP A 64 3.02 3.98 12.25
C ASP A 64 2.22 4.41 11.01
N PHE A 65 2.26 5.70 10.66
CA PHE A 65 1.59 6.19 9.46
C PHE A 65 2.53 6.16 8.25
N VAL A 66 2.23 5.30 7.29
CA VAL A 66 2.95 5.17 6.01
C VAL A 66 1.91 5.19 4.89
N GLN A 67 1.63 6.39 4.37
CA GLN A 67 0.59 6.62 3.37
C GLN A 67 0.73 5.76 2.10
N THR A 68 1.95 5.35 1.74
CA THR A 68 2.23 4.51 0.58
C THR A 68 2.16 3.00 0.85
N ARG A 69 1.82 2.59 2.07
CA ARG A 69 1.71 1.18 2.45
C ARG A 69 0.28 0.69 2.33
N LEU A 70 0.09 -0.34 1.52
CA LEU A 70 -1.15 -1.08 1.43
C LEU A 70 -1.31 -1.94 2.69
N ASN A 71 -2.41 -1.73 3.41
CA ASN A 71 -2.83 -2.55 4.53
C ASN A 71 -4.00 -3.41 4.09
N ILE A 72 -3.93 -4.70 4.37
CA ILE A 72 -4.98 -5.67 4.11
C ILE A 72 -5.37 -6.29 5.46
N VAL A 73 -6.63 -6.10 5.84
CA VAL A 73 -7.21 -6.62 7.09
C VAL A 73 -7.89 -7.93 6.77
N LEU A 74 -7.51 -8.99 7.46
CA LEU A 74 -8.16 -10.28 7.42
C LEU A 74 -9.14 -10.41 8.58
N GLU A 75 -10.21 -11.17 8.40
CA GLU A 75 -11.12 -11.52 9.47
C GLU A 75 -10.37 -12.28 10.58
N LYS A 76 -10.82 -12.08 11.83
CA LYS A 76 -10.21 -12.73 12.99
C LYS A 76 -10.17 -14.25 12.83
N ASP A 77 -9.00 -14.84 13.05
CA ASP A 77 -8.74 -16.28 12.99
C ASP A 77 -9.03 -16.94 11.62
N SER A 78 -9.10 -16.14 10.54
CA SER A 78 -9.48 -16.56 9.20
C SER A 78 -8.56 -15.93 8.15
N GLN A 79 -8.48 -16.53 6.97
CA GLN A 79 -7.75 -15.93 5.85
C GLN A 79 -8.62 -15.00 5.00
N LEU A 80 -9.89 -14.81 5.36
CA LEU A 80 -10.82 -14.01 4.56
C LEU A 80 -10.49 -12.53 4.64
N ILE A 81 -10.41 -11.87 3.48
CA ILE A 81 -10.20 -10.43 3.40
C ILE A 81 -11.45 -9.72 3.94
N GLN A 82 -11.25 -8.79 4.86
CA GLN A 82 -12.30 -8.00 5.51
C GLN A 82 -12.28 -6.54 5.04
N ASP A 83 -11.11 -5.90 4.96
CA ASP A 83 -10.97 -4.51 4.53
C ASP A 83 -9.54 -4.21 4.01
N SER A 84 -9.35 -3.03 3.43
CA SER A 84 -8.05 -2.52 3.02
C SER A 84 -7.96 -1.00 3.06
N GLY A 85 -6.73 -0.50 3.17
CA GLY A 85 -6.47 0.94 3.06
C GLY A 85 -4.99 1.31 3.07
N CYS A 86 -4.73 2.58 2.83
CA CYS A 86 -3.38 3.14 2.73
C CYS A 86 -3.08 4.01 3.94
N TYR A 87 -2.28 3.49 4.87
CA TYR A 87 -1.93 4.18 6.12
C TYR A 87 -0.78 3.53 6.91
#